data_AF-A0A327ZB61-F1
#
_entry.id   AF-A0A327ZB61-F1
#
_cell.length_a   1.000
_cell.length_b   1.000
_cell.length_c   1.000
_cell.angle_alpha   90.00
_cell.angle_beta   90.00
_cell.angle_gamma   90.00
#
_symmetry.space_group_name_H-M   'P 1'
#
loop_
_entity.id
_entity.type
_entity.pdbx_description
1 polymer ?
#
loop_
_entity_poly.entity_id
_entity_poly.type
_entity_poly.pdbx_seq_one_letter_code
_entity_poly.pdbx_strand_id
1 'polypeptide(L)'
;MSTLRVEPSALTSYAEQVNRARSDIQTVSSYITKWATDGTGGEYWALAQEKNAEAMVTISSTFYRLTCVLEYSEPELQAAASYYRATDVAAAANLDRALPDAVRMCPTPLEYENAGIICKPALFSDPRTPESNLIPPPEEPDSPVNRLAFLDYISPTSWIMKGLDTVLGFDPIQEVQNKIVGDWETFARMPSVLNSAATALHDVAINTQSGSSSLQEYWQGNAGDAAYRYFSDLSSAIDRLRAPLLKIGEEYKVMANAVWSAGDAIGGILKAMCDTAIIMGIAAVGGTVTAATGAGAAIGYGVAAVSTAAVLHQWGQITKYLALANTAIMTFRSALNLNLSDLDSVKLPIIGGGAGYDHPLTGAGSHV
;
A
#
# COMPACT_ATOMS: atom_id res chain seq x y z
N MET A 1 10.26 41.20 -21.58
CA MET A 1 11.20 40.11 -21.92
C MET A 1 12.14 39.95 -20.75
N SER A 2 12.27 38.74 -20.23
CA SER A 2 13.36 38.32 -19.35
C SER A 2 14.68 38.40 -20.12
N THR A 3 15.78 38.64 -19.42
CA THR A 3 17.14 38.49 -19.97
C THR A 3 17.64 37.11 -19.58
N LEU A 4 18.18 36.35 -20.53
CA LEU A 4 18.80 35.06 -20.22
C LEU A 4 19.92 35.26 -19.18
N ARG A 5 19.82 34.55 -18.06
CA ARG A 5 20.88 34.39 -17.06
C ARG A 5 20.92 32.93 -16.66
N VAL A 6 22.06 32.28 -16.81
CA VAL A 6 22.26 30.88 -16.42
C VAL A 6 23.55 30.74 -15.65
N GLU A 7 23.51 30.00 -14.54
CA GLU A 7 24.71 29.49 -13.88
C GLU A 7 24.80 27.96 -14.10
N PRO A 8 25.73 27.46 -14.94
CA PRO A 8 25.86 26.03 -15.20
C PRO A 8 26.23 25.16 -13.99
N SER A 9 26.79 25.73 -12.92
CA SER A 9 26.99 25.04 -11.64
C SER A 9 25.66 24.60 -11.03
N ALA A 10 24.69 25.53 -10.95
CA ALA A 10 23.37 25.29 -10.38
C ALA A 10 22.59 24.19 -11.12
N LEU A 11 22.70 24.16 -12.45
CA LEU A 11 22.13 23.08 -13.28
C LEU A 11 22.70 21.70 -12.92
N THR A 12 24.02 21.60 -12.71
CA THR A 12 24.67 20.33 -12.31
C THR A 12 24.30 19.93 -10.88
N SER A 13 24.31 20.85 -9.92
CA SER A 13 23.90 20.55 -8.54
C SER A 13 22.42 20.18 -8.41
N TYR A 14 21.54 20.73 -9.25
CA TYR A 14 20.15 20.26 -9.30
C TYR A 14 20.01 18.88 -9.97
N ALA A 15 20.81 18.57 -10.99
CA ALA A 15 20.86 17.22 -11.56
C ALA A 15 21.24 16.16 -10.51
N GLU A 16 22.23 16.47 -9.66
CA GLU A 16 22.62 15.63 -8.52
C GLU A 16 21.44 15.45 -7.53
N GLN A 17 20.64 16.49 -7.27
CA GLN A 17 19.45 16.41 -6.42
C GLN A 17 18.33 15.57 -7.03
N VAL A 18 18.10 15.67 -8.34
CA VAL A 18 17.16 14.82 -9.09
C VAL A 18 17.60 13.34 -9.05
N ASN A 19 18.91 13.06 -9.09
CA ASN A 19 19.44 11.70 -8.93
C ASN A 19 19.29 11.16 -7.50
N ARG A 20 19.43 12.00 -6.47
CA ARG A 20 19.08 11.59 -5.08
C ARG A 20 17.60 11.27 -4.94
N ALA A 21 16.70 12.13 -5.44
CA ALA A 21 15.27 11.84 -5.49
C ALA A 21 14.95 10.49 -6.18
N ARG A 22 15.67 10.13 -7.25
CA ARG A 22 15.56 8.80 -7.89
C ARG A 22 15.93 7.65 -6.94
N SER A 23 17.02 7.79 -6.20
CA SER A 23 17.45 6.83 -5.16
C SER A 23 16.42 6.71 -4.03
N ASP A 24 15.82 7.82 -3.62
CA ASP A 24 14.77 7.84 -2.58
C ASP A 24 13.54 7.03 -3.06
N ILE A 25 13.06 7.29 -4.29
CA ILE A 25 11.95 6.54 -4.91
C ILE A 25 12.24 5.03 -5.02
N GLN A 26 13.46 4.66 -5.41
CA GLN A 26 13.90 3.25 -5.42
C GLN A 26 13.89 2.64 -4.01
N THR A 27 14.28 3.41 -3.00
CA THR A 27 14.29 2.98 -1.59
C THR A 27 12.87 2.79 -1.05
N VAL A 28 11.95 3.72 -1.34
CA VAL A 28 10.53 3.58 -0.98
C VAL A 28 9.90 2.37 -1.67
N SER A 29 10.15 2.17 -2.97
CA SER A 29 9.64 1.00 -3.72
C SER A 29 10.18 -0.32 -3.14
N SER A 30 11.45 -0.35 -2.75
CA SER A 30 12.08 -1.51 -2.12
C SER A 30 11.50 -1.79 -0.73
N TYR A 31 11.21 -0.76 0.05
CA TYR A 31 10.54 -0.87 1.35
C TYR A 31 9.12 -1.42 1.21
N ILE A 32 8.30 -0.95 0.26
CA ILE A 32 6.95 -1.52 0.03
C ILE A 32 7.08 -3.00 -0.35
N THR A 33 7.96 -3.32 -1.30
CA THR A 33 8.17 -4.69 -1.78
C THR A 33 8.57 -5.64 -0.65
N LYS A 34 9.49 -5.21 0.23
CA LYS A 34 9.97 -5.99 1.38
C LYS A 34 8.84 -6.43 2.32
N TRP A 35 7.84 -5.59 2.56
CA TRP A 35 6.80 -5.86 3.57
C TRP A 35 5.51 -6.47 3.00
N ALA A 36 5.44 -6.71 1.70
CA ALA A 36 4.23 -7.19 1.01
C ALA A 36 4.19 -8.72 0.74
N THR A 37 5.28 -9.44 1.03
CA THR A 37 5.52 -10.80 0.50
C THR A 37 5.31 -11.97 1.47
N ASP A 38 5.25 -11.72 2.78
CA ASP A 38 5.71 -12.73 3.74
C ASP A 38 4.62 -13.68 4.27
N GLY A 39 3.34 -13.39 3.97
CA GLY A 39 2.21 -14.16 4.52
C GLY A 39 1.92 -15.48 3.80
N THR A 40 1.37 -16.47 4.53
CA THR A 40 0.67 -17.63 3.93
C THR A 40 -0.45 -18.15 4.85
N GLY A 41 -1.67 -18.41 4.35
CA GLY A 41 -2.70 -19.04 5.21
C GLY A 41 -4.11 -19.21 4.65
N GLY A 42 -4.63 -20.44 4.57
CA GLY A 42 -6.09 -20.65 4.44
C GLY A 42 -6.76 -20.10 3.17
N GLU A 43 -8.09 -19.98 3.20
CA GLU A 43 -8.91 -19.64 2.02
C GLU A 43 -9.06 -18.12 1.82
N TYR A 44 -9.32 -17.36 2.90
CA TYR A 44 -9.56 -15.92 2.81
C TYR A 44 -8.32 -15.12 2.42
N TRP A 45 -7.14 -15.51 2.90
CA TRP A 45 -5.89 -14.96 2.42
C TRP A 45 -5.69 -15.23 0.93
N ALA A 46 -6.00 -16.43 0.44
CA ALA A 46 -5.81 -16.77 -0.98
C ALA A 46 -6.71 -15.92 -1.90
N LEU A 47 -7.96 -15.68 -1.49
CA LEU A 47 -8.91 -14.80 -2.19
C LEU A 47 -8.49 -13.32 -2.18
N ALA A 48 -7.75 -12.87 -1.15
CA ALA A 48 -7.18 -11.52 -1.08
C ALA A 48 -5.83 -11.40 -1.82
N GLN A 49 -4.99 -12.44 -1.76
CA GLN A 49 -3.62 -12.44 -2.27
C GLN A 49 -3.54 -12.27 -3.78
N GLU A 50 -4.51 -12.81 -4.53
CA GLU A 50 -4.66 -12.55 -5.97
C GLU A 50 -4.67 -11.04 -6.27
N LYS A 51 -5.42 -10.26 -5.48
CA LYS A 51 -5.55 -8.81 -5.64
C LYS A 51 -4.39 -8.04 -4.99
N ASN A 52 -3.79 -8.55 -3.92
CA ASN A 52 -2.53 -8.01 -3.38
C ASN A 52 -1.41 -8.07 -4.42
N ALA A 53 -1.23 -9.20 -5.09
CA ALA A 53 -0.22 -9.36 -6.13
C ALA A 53 -0.42 -8.35 -7.28
N GLU A 54 -1.66 -8.16 -7.73
CA GLU A 54 -2.00 -7.14 -8.73
C GLU A 54 -1.70 -5.71 -8.22
N ALA A 55 -2.05 -5.40 -6.97
CA ALA A 55 -1.76 -4.11 -6.36
C ALA A 55 -0.25 -3.84 -6.29
N MET A 56 0.57 -4.83 -5.92
CA MET A 56 2.03 -4.70 -5.88
C MET A 56 2.62 -4.51 -7.28
N VAL A 57 2.04 -5.13 -8.33
CA VAL A 57 2.45 -4.89 -9.72
C VAL A 57 2.15 -3.44 -10.14
N THR A 58 0.94 -2.92 -9.89
CA THR A 58 0.58 -1.54 -10.25
C THR A 58 1.37 -0.50 -9.45
N ILE A 59 1.59 -0.73 -8.15
CA ILE A 59 2.44 0.13 -7.31
C ILE A 59 3.88 0.11 -7.85
N SER A 60 4.49 -1.06 -8.03
CA SER A 60 5.87 -1.18 -8.54
C SER A 60 6.03 -0.55 -9.93
N SER A 61 5.03 -0.72 -10.81
CA SER A 61 4.99 -0.07 -12.14
C SER A 61 4.94 1.46 -12.03
N THR A 62 4.15 1.99 -11.08
CA THR A 62 4.06 3.45 -10.84
C THR A 62 5.37 4.03 -10.31
N PHE A 63 6.01 3.34 -9.36
CA PHE A 63 7.33 3.72 -8.82
C PHE A 63 8.44 3.58 -9.88
N TYR A 64 8.37 2.57 -10.75
CA TYR A 64 9.28 2.40 -11.89
C TYR A 64 9.13 3.53 -12.92
N ARG A 65 7.88 3.87 -13.32
CA ARG A 65 7.56 5.02 -14.18
C ARG A 65 8.18 6.32 -13.64
N LEU A 66 8.07 6.55 -12.33
CA LEU A 66 8.66 7.73 -11.67
C LEU A 66 10.19 7.67 -11.60
N THR A 67 10.76 6.49 -11.32
CA THR A 67 12.22 6.26 -11.33
C THR A 67 12.81 6.64 -12.69
N CYS A 68 12.21 6.17 -13.79
CA CYS A 68 12.65 6.52 -15.14
C CYS A 68 12.53 8.03 -15.41
N VAL A 69 11.43 8.68 -15.02
CA VAL A 69 11.27 10.13 -15.22
C VAL A 69 12.38 10.94 -14.54
N LEU A 70 12.84 10.54 -13.36
CA LEU A 70 13.98 11.16 -12.68
C LEU A 70 15.33 10.77 -13.36
N GLU A 71 15.47 9.51 -13.76
CA GLU A 71 16.66 8.95 -14.43
C GLU A 71 16.99 9.62 -15.78
N TYR A 72 15.98 9.94 -16.58
CA TYR A 72 16.15 10.69 -17.82
C TYR A 72 16.30 12.21 -17.60
N SER A 73 15.88 12.73 -16.45
CA SER A 73 15.95 14.17 -16.15
C SER A 73 17.33 14.65 -15.69
N GLU A 74 18.09 13.81 -14.97
CA GLU A 74 19.48 14.10 -14.60
C GLU A 74 20.39 14.40 -15.81
N PRO A 75 20.53 13.51 -16.82
CA PRO A 75 21.47 13.72 -17.92
C PRO A 75 21.10 14.93 -18.79
N GLU A 76 19.82 15.26 -18.96
CA GLU A 76 19.42 16.46 -19.72
C GLU A 76 19.71 17.76 -18.95
N LEU A 77 19.64 17.77 -17.62
CA LEU A 77 20.16 18.90 -16.82
C LEU A 77 21.68 19.05 -16.94
N GLN A 78 22.43 17.93 -17.01
CA GLN A 78 23.88 17.95 -17.25
C GLN A 78 24.23 18.36 -18.70
N ALA A 79 23.42 17.96 -19.68
CA ALA A 79 23.55 18.37 -21.08
C ALA A 79 23.24 19.87 -21.25
N ALA A 80 22.18 20.39 -20.61
CA ALA A 80 21.88 21.82 -20.54
C ALA A 80 23.04 22.61 -19.91
N ALA A 81 23.58 22.14 -18.78
CA ALA A 81 24.76 22.75 -18.15
C ALA A 81 25.97 22.78 -19.10
N SER A 82 26.17 21.73 -19.88
CA SER A 82 27.26 21.63 -20.86
C SER A 82 27.05 22.55 -22.06
N TYR A 83 25.82 22.65 -22.57
CA TYR A 83 25.41 23.60 -23.61
C TYR A 83 25.70 25.05 -23.19
N TYR A 84 25.27 25.47 -21.99
CA TYR A 84 25.50 26.82 -21.49
C TYR A 84 26.97 27.11 -21.08
N ARG A 85 27.82 26.08 -20.92
CA ARG A 85 29.29 26.24 -20.78
C ARG A 85 29.99 26.44 -22.13
N ALA A 86 29.46 25.82 -23.19
CA ALA A 86 30.08 25.82 -24.52
C ALA A 86 29.57 26.96 -25.44
N THR A 87 28.37 27.49 -25.16
CA THR A 87 27.69 28.47 -26.03
C THR A 87 27.91 29.90 -25.53
N ASP A 88 28.18 30.83 -26.45
CA ASP A 88 28.20 32.26 -26.14
C ASP A 88 26.86 32.74 -25.56
N VAL A 89 26.91 33.63 -24.56
CA VAL A 89 25.70 34.08 -23.83
C VAL A 89 24.75 34.87 -24.72
N ALA A 90 25.23 35.65 -25.70
CA ALA A 90 24.36 36.37 -26.63
C ALA A 90 23.73 35.43 -27.67
N ALA A 91 24.47 34.42 -28.14
CA ALA A 91 23.95 33.36 -28.99
C ALA A 91 22.88 32.52 -28.27
N ALA A 92 23.16 32.07 -27.04
CA ALA A 92 22.19 31.36 -26.21
C ALA A 92 20.95 32.23 -25.92
N ALA A 93 21.12 33.52 -25.64
CA ALA A 93 20.02 34.45 -25.40
C ALA A 93 19.18 34.73 -26.65
N ASN A 94 19.73 34.58 -27.86
CA ASN A 94 18.96 34.65 -29.11
C ASN A 94 18.10 33.40 -29.32
N LEU A 95 18.63 32.21 -28.99
CA LEU A 95 17.91 30.95 -29.08
C LEU A 95 16.82 30.82 -28.01
N ASP A 96 17.11 31.19 -26.76
CA ASP A 96 16.13 31.22 -25.67
C ASP A 96 14.93 32.13 -25.99
N ARG A 97 15.17 33.31 -26.58
CA ARG A 97 14.12 34.22 -27.08
C ARG A 97 13.30 33.69 -28.27
N ALA A 98 13.68 32.56 -28.88
CA ALA A 98 12.89 31.89 -29.91
C ALA A 98 12.03 30.74 -29.33
N LEU A 99 12.23 30.36 -28.06
CA LEU A 99 11.40 29.38 -27.37
C LEU A 99 10.06 30.01 -26.95
N PRO A 100 8.96 29.24 -26.90
CA PRO A 100 7.70 29.72 -26.34
C PRO A 100 7.85 30.21 -24.91
N ASP A 101 7.16 31.31 -24.57
CA ASP A 101 7.04 31.78 -23.18
C ASP A 101 6.41 30.68 -22.30
N ALA A 102 7.03 30.40 -21.15
CA ALA A 102 6.50 29.42 -20.21
C ALA A 102 5.10 29.81 -19.70
N VAL A 103 4.17 28.85 -19.68
CA VAL A 103 2.78 29.09 -19.29
C VAL A 103 2.73 29.56 -17.83
N ARG A 104 2.18 30.77 -17.62
CA ARG A 104 1.95 31.30 -16.27
C ARG A 104 0.81 30.54 -15.61
N MET A 105 1.16 29.74 -14.60
CA MET A 105 0.21 29.04 -13.74
C MET A 105 0.19 29.66 -12.34
N CYS A 106 -0.92 29.47 -11.62
CA CYS A 106 -0.97 29.77 -10.19
C CYS A 106 0.00 28.83 -9.43
N PRO A 107 0.63 29.27 -8.33
CA PRO A 107 1.47 28.39 -7.53
C PRO A 107 0.67 27.19 -6.99
N THR A 108 1.31 26.03 -7.01
CA THR A 108 0.79 24.77 -6.47
C THR A 108 0.79 24.77 -4.94
N PRO A 109 0.00 23.91 -4.28
CA PRO A 109 0.04 23.76 -2.83
C PRO A 109 1.47 23.45 -2.30
N LEU A 110 2.24 22.69 -3.09
CA LEU A 110 3.61 22.31 -2.78
C LEU A 110 4.61 23.48 -2.93
N GLU A 111 4.43 24.36 -3.93
CA GLU A 111 5.17 25.64 -4.02
C GLU A 111 4.88 26.53 -2.80
N TYR A 112 3.63 26.59 -2.33
CA TYR A 112 3.27 27.34 -1.12
C TYR A 112 3.86 26.74 0.17
N GLU A 113 3.86 25.40 0.32
CA GLU A 113 4.49 24.76 1.47
C GLU A 113 6.02 24.96 1.48
N ASN A 114 6.68 24.73 0.33
CA ASN A 114 8.12 24.94 0.19
C ASN A 114 8.53 26.40 0.46
N ALA A 115 7.70 27.37 0.06
CA ALA A 115 7.91 28.79 0.40
C ALA A 115 7.75 29.09 1.91
N GLY A 116 7.09 28.21 2.67
CA GLY A 116 6.95 28.29 4.14
C GLY A 116 8.14 27.74 4.93
N ILE A 117 9.14 27.13 4.28
CA ILE A 117 10.32 26.56 4.95
C ILE A 117 11.22 27.68 5.48
N ILE A 118 11.09 27.97 6.78
CA ILE A 118 11.83 29.04 7.48
C ILE A 118 13.35 28.82 7.42
N CYS A 119 13.79 27.60 7.71
CA CYS A 119 15.20 27.22 7.70
C CYS A 119 15.55 26.56 6.35
N LYS A 120 15.67 27.36 5.28
CA LYS A 120 16.18 26.85 3.99
C LYS A 120 17.55 26.17 4.19
N PRO A 121 17.77 24.98 3.61
CA PRO A 121 19.08 24.32 3.64
C PRO A 121 20.08 25.04 2.72
N ALA A 122 21.30 24.50 2.61
CA ALA A 122 22.22 24.93 1.54
C ALA A 122 21.60 24.65 0.15
N LEU A 123 22.04 25.42 -0.86
CA LEU A 123 21.53 25.30 -2.23
C LEU A 123 21.66 23.85 -2.74
N PHE A 124 20.60 23.35 -3.37
CA PHE A 124 20.48 21.99 -3.92
C PHE A 124 20.74 20.84 -2.92
N SER A 125 20.70 21.15 -1.62
CA SER A 125 20.63 20.17 -0.54
C SER A 125 19.17 19.87 -0.18
N ASP A 126 18.94 18.72 0.44
CA ASP A 126 17.60 18.23 0.72
C ASP A 126 17.06 18.77 2.05
N PRO A 127 15.94 19.53 2.07
CA PRO A 127 15.31 19.97 3.32
C PRO A 127 14.64 18.84 4.12
N ARG A 128 14.47 17.66 3.53
CA ARG A 128 13.82 16.48 4.12
C ARG A 128 14.65 15.22 3.90
N THR A 129 14.42 14.19 4.72
CA THR A 129 15.10 12.87 4.63
C THR A 129 14.04 11.78 4.49
N PRO A 130 13.62 11.43 3.26
CA PRO A 130 12.48 10.53 3.00
C PRO A 130 12.55 9.20 3.77
N GLU A 131 13.75 8.62 3.89
CA GLU A 131 14.00 7.33 4.52
C GLU A 131 13.71 7.34 6.03
N SER A 132 13.75 8.51 6.67
CA SER A 132 13.38 8.66 8.09
C SER A 132 11.90 8.35 8.36
N ASN A 133 11.06 8.39 7.32
CA ASN A 133 9.65 8.01 7.38
C ASN A 133 9.39 6.52 7.11
N LEU A 134 10.41 5.76 6.64
CA LEU A 134 10.31 4.34 6.28
C LEU A 134 10.44 3.43 7.51
N ILE A 135 9.65 3.77 8.53
CA ILE A 135 9.53 3.05 9.80
C ILE A 135 9.03 1.63 9.54
N PRO A 136 9.67 0.57 10.07
CA PRO A 136 9.14 -0.79 9.99
C PRO A 136 7.70 -0.87 10.55
N PRO A 137 6.78 -1.63 9.92
CA PRO A 137 5.53 -1.99 10.58
C PRO A 137 5.81 -2.81 11.85
N PRO A 138 4.91 -2.83 12.84
CA PRO A 138 5.08 -3.64 14.05
C PRO A 138 5.23 -5.13 13.70
N GLU A 139 6.09 -5.82 14.44
CA GLU A 139 6.52 -7.19 14.13
C GLU A 139 5.36 -8.20 14.29
N GLU A 140 4.71 -8.20 15.44
CA GLU A 140 3.57 -9.07 15.79
C GLU A 140 2.23 -8.34 15.67
N PRO A 141 1.27 -8.96 14.98
CA PRO A 141 0.10 -9.54 15.65
C PRO A 141 0.30 -11.01 16.05
N ASP A 142 -0.60 -11.58 16.85
CA ASP A 142 -0.48 -12.93 17.42
C ASP A 142 -0.76 -14.08 16.40
N SER A 143 0.31 -14.70 15.91
CA SER A 143 0.38 -15.62 14.75
C SER A 143 -0.05 -17.11 15.03
N PRO A 144 0.41 -18.15 14.27
CA PRO A 144 -0.04 -18.63 12.94
C PRO A 144 -0.42 -20.16 12.95
N VAL A 145 -0.63 -20.97 11.89
CA VAL A 145 -0.61 -20.91 10.39
C VAL A 145 -1.61 -21.94 9.78
N ASN A 146 -1.96 -21.77 8.48
CA ASN A 146 -2.06 -22.77 7.38
C ASN A 146 -1.97 -24.30 7.72
N ARG A 147 -2.74 -25.29 7.20
CA ARG A 147 -3.39 -25.53 5.86
C ARG A 147 -4.66 -26.42 5.87
N LEU A 148 -5.38 -26.43 4.74
CA LEU A 148 -6.70 -27.03 4.41
C LEU A 148 -6.88 -28.57 4.58
N ALA A 149 -8.01 -28.97 5.18
CA ALA A 149 -8.74 -30.25 4.95
C ALA A 149 -10.12 -30.29 5.66
N PHE A 150 -10.68 -29.12 6.05
CA PHE A 150 -11.40 -29.03 7.33
C PHE A 150 -12.93 -28.88 7.24
N LEU A 151 -13.51 -28.49 6.09
CA LEU A 151 -14.97 -28.26 6.00
C LEU A 151 -15.77 -29.55 6.22
N ASP A 152 -15.29 -30.68 5.70
CA ASP A 152 -15.82 -32.02 5.99
C ASP A 152 -15.73 -32.40 7.48
N TYR A 153 -14.81 -31.75 8.22
CA TYR A 153 -14.55 -31.95 9.64
C TYR A 153 -15.40 -31.05 10.56
N ILE A 154 -16.07 -30.01 10.03
CA ILE A 154 -17.02 -29.15 10.78
C ILE A 154 -18.46 -29.38 10.33
N SER A 155 -18.83 -30.63 10.04
CA SER A 155 -20.24 -31.00 10.18
C SER A 155 -20.63 -30.85 11.67
N PRO A 156 -21.86 -30.41 12.01
CA PRO A 156 -22.34 -30.42 13.38
C PRO A 156 -22.18 -31.78 14.05
N THR A 157 -22.41 -32.86 13.30
CA THR A 157 -22.24 -34.26 13.73
C THR A 157 -20.79 -34.58 14.14
N SER A 158 -19.79 -34.12 13.39
CA SER A 158 -18.38 -34.39 13.69
C SER A 158 -17.84 -33.58 14.88
N TRP A 159 -18.46 -32.46 15.24
CA TRP A 159 -18.18 -31.77 16.52
C TRP A 159 -18.89 -32.37 17.72
N ILE A 160 -20.11 -32.89 17.53
CA ILE A 160 -20.77 -33.71 18.55
C ILE A 160 -19.92 -34.97 18.85
N MET A 161 -19.33 -35.58 17.81
CA MET A 161 -18.38 -36.69 17.99
C MET A 161 -17.05 -36.24 18.60
N LYS A 162 -16.43 -35.14 18.15
CA LYS A 162 -15.18 -34.60 18.76
C LYS A 162 -15.33 -34.14 20.21
N GLY A 163 -16.52 -33.69 20.63
CA GLY A 163 -16.80 -33.39 22.03
C GLY A 163 -16.78 -34.62 22.93
N LEU A 164 -17.17 -35.80 22.41
CA LEU A 164 -16.99 -37.09 23.09
C LEU A 164 -15.52 -37.53 23.07
N ASP A 165 -14.78 -37.16 22.03
CA ASP A 165 -13.35 -37.40 21.81
C ASP A 165 -12.43 -36.38 22.51
N THR A 166 -12.94 -35.60 23.49
CA THR A 166 -12.17 -34.58 24.25
C THR A 166 -11.30 -35.23 25.35
N VAL A 167 -10.51 -36.21 24.91
CA VAL A 167 -9.42 -36.90 25.62
C VAL A 167 -8.08 -36.71 24.86
N LEU A 168 -8.13 -36.20 23.62
CA LEU A 168 -7.07 -36.32 22.61
C LEU A 168 -5.95 -35.25 22.59
N GLY A 169 -5.96 -34.27 23.50
CA GLY A 169 -4.74 -33.51 23.85
C GLY A 169 -4.20 -32.47 22.85
N PHE A 170 -5.03 -31.87 21.99
CA PHE A 170 -4.68 -30.69 21.18
C PHE A 170 -5.85 -29.69 21.09
N ASP A 171 -5.60 -28.44 20.67
CA ASP A 171 -6.66 -27.44 20.47
C ASP A 171 -7.23 -27.50 19.03
N PRO A 172 -8.50 -27.91 18.85
CA PRO A 172 -9.13 -28.01 17.52
C PRO A 172 -9.76 -26.69 17.05
N ILE A 173 -9.81 -25.64 17.89
CA ILE A 173 -10.43 -24.35 17.59
C ILE A 173 -9.41 -23.45 16.90
N GLN A 174 -8.20 -23.34 17.44
CA GLN A 174 -7.12 -22.57 16.82
C GLN A 174 -6.73 -23.17 15.46
N GLU A 175 -6.65 -24.50 15.36
CA GLU A 175 -6.47 -25.27 14.12
C GLU A 175 -7.55 -24.99 13.05
N VAL A 176 -8.75 -24.52 13.45
CA VAL A 176 -9.81 -24.12 12.51
C VAL A 176 -9.74 -22.64 12.15
N GLN A 177 -9.53 -21.75 13.13
CA GLN A 177 -9.37 -20.31 12.88
C GLN A 177 -8.22 -20.06 11.89
N ASN A 178 -7.08 -20.74 12.08
CA ASN A 178 -5.90 -20.68 11.22
C ASN A 178 -6.17 -21.12 9.76
N LYS A 179 -7.15 -21.99 9.52
CA LYS A 179 -7.48 -22.52 8.17
C LYS A 179 -8.52 -21.69 7.43
N ILE A 180 -9.37 -20.97 8.15
CA ILE A 180 -10.33 -20.02 7.60
C ILE A 180 -9.61 -18.70 7.27
N VAL A 181 -8.98 -18.12 8.28
CA VAL A 181 -8.52 -16.72 8.31
C VAL A 181 -7.17 -16.55 7.62
N GLY A 182 -6.20 -17.40 7.99
CA GLY A 182 -4.83 -17.34 7.47
C GLY A 182 -3.97 -16.22 8.05
N ASP A 183 -2.90 -15.88 7.34
CA ASP A 183 -2.01 -14.75 7.65
C ASP A 183 -2.64 -13.42 7.21
N TRP A 184 -3.71 -13.03 7.90
CA TRP A 184 -4.37 -11.74 7.75
C TRP A 184 -3.46 -10.59 8.23
N GLU A 185 -2.45 -10.90 9.06
CA GLU A 185 -1.50 -9.99 9.69
C GLU A 185 -0.62 -9.27 8.66
N THR A 186 -0.19 -9.99 7.61
CA THR A 186 0.53 -9.39 6.49
C THR A 186 -0.29 -8.30 5.81
N PHE A 187 -1.62 -8.48 5.69
CA PHE A 187 -2.51 -7.41 5.23
C PHE A 187 -2.74 -6.32 6.29
N ALA A 188 -2.71 -6.66 7.58
CA ALA A 188 -2.79 -5.68 8.67
C ALA A 188 -1.55 -4.79 8.80
N ARG A 189 -0.38 -5.23 8.29
CA ARG A 189 0.87 -4.44 8.22
C ARG A 189 0.88 -3.43 7.07
N MET A 190 0.25 -3.73 5.93
CA MET A 190 0.20 -2.86 4.73
C MET A 190 -0.27 -1.40 4.94
N PRO A 191 -1.25 -1.07 5.81
CA PRO A 191 -1.66 0.31 6.05
C PRO A 191 -0.52 1.18 6.60
N SER A 192 0.30 0.61 7.49
CA SER A 192 1.47 1.31 8.03
C SER A 192 2.55 1.49 6.96
N VAL A 193 2.82 0.44 6.18
CA VAL A 193 3.78 0.45 5.07
C VAL A 193 3.42 1.54 4.04
N LEU A 194 2.16 1.59 3.63
CA LEU A 194 1.69 2.55 2.61
C LEU A 194 1.62 3.98 3.14
N ASN A 195 1.33 4.18 4.43
CA ASN A 195 1.42 5.49 5.08
C ASN A 195 2.88 5.98 5.19
N SER A 196 3.81 5.12 5.58
CA SER A 196 5.25 5.41 5.60
C SER A 196 5.76 5.78 4.21
N ALA A 197 5.39 5.02 3.18
CA ALA A 197 5.73 5.31 1.79
C ALA A 197 5.11 6.62 1.27
N ALA A 198 3.84 6.91 1.59
CA ALA A 198 3.19 8.18 1.25
C ALA A 198 3.82 9.38 1.98
N THR A 199 4.37 9.18 3.18
CA THR A 199 5.09 10.25 3.89
C THR A 199 6.48 10.48 3.28
N ALA A 200 7.21 9.42 2.94
CA ALA A 200 8.48 9.54 2.22
C ALA A 200 8.33 10.19 0.83
N LEU A 201 7.27 9.87 0.07
CA LEU A 201 6.97 10.51 -1.22
C LEU A 201 6.75 12.02 -1.10
N HIS A 202 6.13 12.49 -0.01
CA HIS A 202 5.98 13.91 0.25
C HIS A 202 7.32 14.61 0.44
N ASP A 203 8.22 13.99 1.20
CA ASP A 203 9.56 14.52 1.43
C ASP A 203 10.38 14.56 0.12
N VAL A 204 10.27 13.55 -0.76
CA VAL A 204 10.87 13.59 -2.11
C VAL A 204 10.28 14.72 -2.96
N ALA A 205 8.96 14.93 -2.89
CA ALA A 205 8.30 16.02 -3.60
C ALA A 205 8.78 17.40 -3.12
N ILE A 206 8.88 17.60 -1.80
CA ILE A 206 9.42 18.83 -1.20
C ILE A 206 10.89 19.03 -1.57
N ASN A 207 11.73 17.98 -1.53
CA ASN A 207 13.13 18.05 -1.95
C ASN A 207 13.26 18.49 -3.43
N THR A 208 12.50 17.86 -4.32
CA THR A 208 12.50 18.16 -5.76
C THR A 208 12.03 19.60 -6.04
N GLN A 209 10.98 20.05 -5.35
CA GLN A 209 10.45 21.42 -5.45
C GLN A 209 11.41 22.47 -4.88
N SER A 210 12.09 22.15 -3.78
CA SER A 210 13.08 23.03 -3.15
C SER A 210 14.26 23.32 -4.08
N GLY A 211 14.79 22.28 -4.73
CA GLY A 211 15.83 22.41 -5.75
C GLY A 211 15.35 23.19 -6.97
N SER A 212 14.13 22.93 -7.47
CA SER A 212 13.55 23.65 -8.61
C SER A 212 13.39 25.15 -8.32
N SER A 213 12.82 25.50 -7.16
CA SER A 213 12.69 26.89 -6.70
C SER A 213 14.04 27.56 -6.48
N SER A 214 15.06 26.82 -6.03
CA SER A 214 16.44 27.34 -5.95
C SER A 214 17.02 27.60 -7.34
N LEU A 215 16.82 26.68 -8.29
CA LEU A 215 17.35 26.78 -9.66
C LEU A 215 16.81 28.01 -10.41
N GLN A 216 15.55 28.41 -10.16
CA GLN A 216 14.96 29.61 -10.77
C GLN A 216 15.72 30.92 -10.40
N GLU A 217 16.37 30.98 -9.24
CA GLU A 217 17.23 32.13 -8.88
C GLU A 217 18.52 32.20 -9.72
N TYR A 218 18.91 31.09 -10.38
CA TYR A 218 20.16 30.93 -11.13
C TYR A 218 19.96 30.66 -12.63
N TRP A 219 18.76 30.30 -13.06
CA TRP A 219 18.39 30.05 -14.45
C TRP A 219 17.08 30.77 -14.80
N GLN A 220 17.22 31.87 -15.53
CA GLN A 220 16.16 32.79 -15.93
C GLN A 220 16.20 32.96 -17.45
N GLY A 221 15.04 32.95 -18.10
CA GLY A 221 14.90 32.81 -19.55
C GLY A 221 13.79 31.80 -19.87
N ASN A 222 13.33 31.74 -21.11
CA ASN A 222 12.18 30.91 -21.49
C ASN A 222 12.45 29.41 -21.24
N ALA A 223 13.69 28.92 -21.44
CA ALA A 223 14.08 27.56 -21.08
C ALA A 223 14.06 27.30 -19.56
N GLY A 224 14.51 28.27 -18.76
CA GLY A 224 14.58 28.16 -17.30
C GLY A 224 13.21 28.22 -16.63
N ASP A 225 12.34 29.13 -17.08
CA ASP A 225 10.95 29.20 -16.61
C ASP A 225 10.15 27.94 -17.03
N ALA A 226 10.44 27.36 -18.21
CA ALA A 226 9.85 26.10 -18.64
C ALA A 226 10.33 24.90 -17.81
N ALA A 227 11.63 24.83 -17.50
CA ALA A 227 12.18 23.79 -16.63
C ALA A 227 11.62 23.90 -15.20
N TYR A 228 11.56 25.10 -14.63
CA TYR A 228 10.92 25.35 -13.34
C TYR A 228 9.49 24.80 -13.29
N ARG A 229 8.70 25.05 -14.34
CA ARG A 229 7.33 24.51 -14.46
C ARG A 229 7.32 22.98 -14.56
N TYR A 230 8.15 22.38 -15.41
CA TYR A 230 8.27 20.92 -15.52
C TYR A 230 8.57 20.26 -14.17
N PHE A 231 9.56 20.75 -13.43
CA PHE A 231 9.96 20.17 -12.15
C PHE A 231 8.96 20.45 -11.02
N SER A 232 8.21 21.55 -11.07
CA SER A 232 7.09 21.79 -10.14
C SER A 232 5.89 20.89 -10.43
N ASP A 233 5.57 20.65 -11.71
CA ASP A 233 4.55 19.67 -12.13
C ASP A 233 4.94 18.23 -11.74
N LEU A 234 6.23 17.89 -11.85
CA LEU A 234 6.80 16.60 -11.42
C LEU A 234 6.70 16.45 -9.90
N SER A 235 7.17 17.43 -9.14
CA SER A 235 7.09 17.44 -7.67
C SER A 235 5.65 17.29 -7.20
N SER A 236 4.73 18.03 -7.83
CA SER A 236 3.29 17.93 -7.57
C SER A 236 2.68 16.59 -8.02
N ALA A 237 3.26 15.90 -9.01
CA ALA A 237 2.84 14.56 -9.40
C ALA A 237 3.28 13.51 -8.37
N ILE A 238 4.49 13.63 -7.83
CA ILE A 238 5.00 12.78 -6.74
C ILE A 238 4.11 12.93 -5.50
N ASP A 239 3.76 14.17 -5.11
CA ASP A 239 2.85 14.42 -3.98
C ASP A 239 1.44 13.85 -4.23
N ARG A 240 0.92 13.91 -5.46
CA ARG A 240 -0.40 13.33 -5.80
C ARG A 240 -0.47 11.81 -5.64
N LEU A 241 0.64 11.07 -5.64
CA LEU A 241 0.65 9.62 -5.40
C LEU A 241 0.27 9.25 -3.95
N ARG A 242 0.40 10.19 -3.01
CA ARG A 242 0.14 9.96 -1.57
C ARG A 242 -1.30 9.53 -1.29
N ALA A 243 -2.27 10.27 -1.86
CA ALA A 243 -3.68 10.06 -1.61
C ALA A 243 -4.17 8.64 -1.99
N PRO A 244 -3.94 8.11 -3.21
CA PRO A 244 -4.32 6.74 -3.52
C PRO A 244 -3.58 5.69 -2.70
N LEU A 245 -2.28 5.86 -2.38
CA LEU A 245 -1.57 4.92 -1.50
C LEU A 245 -2.17 4.85 -0.09
N LEU A 246 -2.56 6.00 0.48
CA LEU A 246 -3.25 6.06 1.77
C LEU A 246 -4.63 5.41 1.72
N LYS A 247 -5.41 5.61 0.64
CA LYS A 247 -6.69 4.90 0.44
C LYS A 247 -6.48 3.39 0.37
N ILE A 248 -5.53 2.91 -0.44
CA ILE A 248 -5.18 1.48 -0.56
C ILE A 248 -4.84 0.91 0.83
N GLY A 249 -4.09 1.64 1.65
CA GLY A 249 -3.80 1.28 3.04
C GLY A 249 -5.06 1.13 3.91
N GLU A 250 -6.04 2.04 3.82
CA GLU A 250 -7.28 1.92 4.56
C GLU A 250 -8.14 0.72 4.08
N GLU A 251 -8.16 0.39 2.78
CA GLU A 251 -8.86 -0.82 2.31
C GLU A 251 -8.26 -2.10 2.92
N TYR A 252 -6.92 -2.21 2.97
CA TYR A 252 -6.24 -3.32 3.65
C TYR A 252 -6.65 -3.41 5.13
N LYS A 253 -6.71 -2.27 5.83
CA LYS A 253 -7.12 -2.17 7.24
C LYS A 253 -8.58 -2.59 7.47
N VAL A 254 -9.50 -2.16 6.60
CA VAL A 254 -10.91 -2.53 6.66
C VAL A 254 -11.09 -4.04 6.44
N MET A 255 -10.39 -4.62 5.45
CA MET A 255 -10.40 -6.07 5.21
C MET A 255 -9.84 -6.84 6.42
N ALA A 256 -8.64 -6.47 6.88
CA ALA A 256 -7.94 -7.13 7.98
C ALA A 256 -8.80 -7.17 9.26
N ASN A 257 -9.37 -6.03 9.66
CA ASN A 257 -10.24 -5.93 10.83
C ASN A 257 -11.51 -6.80 10.70
N ALA A 258 -12.14 -6.85 9.53
CA ALA A 258 -13.34 -7.65 9.31
C ALA A 258 -13.04 -9.15 9.30
N VAL A 259 -11.93 -9.57 8.68
CA VAL A 259 -11.46 -10.96 8.61
C VAL A 259 -11.04 -11.46 9.99
N TRP A 260 -10.32 -10.66 10.77
CA TRP A 260 -9.98 -10.95 12.17
C TRP A 260 -11.23 -11.06 13.07
N SER A 261 -12.14 -10.08 12.99
CA SER A 261 -13.37 -10.07 13.81
C SER A 261 -14.28 -11.27 13.54
N ALA A 262 -14.34 -11.73 12.28
CA ALA A 262 -15.03 -12.96 11.92
C ALA A 262 -14.32 -14.20 12.48
N GLY A 263 -12.98 -14.22 12.43
CA GLY A 263 -12.15 -15.29 13.00
C GLY A 263 -12.34 -15.47 14.51
N ASP A 264 -12.30 -14.38 15.29
CA ASP A 264 -12.54 -14.41 16.74
C ASP A 264 -13.96 -14.87 17.08
N ALA A 265 -14.98 -14.28 16.43
CA ALA A 265 -16.37 -14.68 16.63
C ALA A 265 -16.62 -16.17 16.33
N ILE A 266 -16.01 -16.71 15.27
CA ILE A 266 -16.07 -18.15 14.96
C ILE A 266 -15.40 -18.97 16.06
N GLY A 267 -14.24 -18.56 16.57
CA GLY A 267 -13.57 -19.22 17.70
C GLY A 267 -14.41 -19.24 18.97
N GLY A 268 -15.09 -18.12 19.29
CA GLY A 268 -16.03 -18.03 20.41
C GLY A 268 -17.24 -18.97 20.26
N ILE A 269 -17.80 -19.08 19.06
CA ILE A 269 -18.94 -19.99 18.79
C ILE A 269 -18.50 -21.46 18.84
N LEU A 270 -17.31 -21.81 18.32
CA LEU A 270 -16.78 -23.17 18.40
C LEU A 270 -16.55 -23.61 19.86
N LYS A 271 -16.07 -22.72 20.74
CA LYS A 271 -15.99 -22.98 22.19
C LYS A 271 -17.37 -23.32 22.78
N ALA A 272 -18.39 -22.52 22.47
CA ALA A 272 -19.76 -22.77 22.92
C ALA A 272 -20.39 -24.06 22.32
N MET A 273 -19.96 -24.50 21.13
CA MET A 273 -20.33 -25.80 20.56
C MET A 273 -19.68 -26.96 21.34
N CYS A 274 -18.41 -26.84 21.73
CA CYS A 274 -17.73 -27.82 22.60
C CYS A 274 -18.43 -27.97 23.95
N ASP A 275 -18.73 -26.86 24.63
CA ASP A 275 -19.46 -26.89 25.91
C ASP A 275 -20.82 -27.60 25.78
N THR A 276 -21.53 -27.33 24.69
CA THR A 276 -22.82 -27.95 24.39
C THR A 276 -22.68 -29.46 24.10
N ALA A 277 -21.59 -29.88 23.46
CA ALA A 277 -21.28 -31.29 23.21
C ALA A 277 -20.88 -32.05 24.50
N ILE A 278 -20.12 -31.41 25.41
CA ILE A 278 -19.79 -31.96 26.73
C ILE A 278 -21.08 -32.19 27.54
N ILE A 279 -22.02 -31.23 27.53
CA ILE A 279 -23.34 -31.38 28.16
C ILE A 279 -24.11 -32.58 27.57
N MET A 280 -24.07 -32.78 26.24
CA MET A 280 -24.68 -33.96 25.61
C MET A 280 -24.02 -35.27 26.02
N GLY A 281 -22.69 -35.32 26.12
CA GLY A 281 -21.96 -36.51 26.59
C GLY A 281 -22.36 -36.90 28.03
N ILE A 282 -22.38 -35.92 28.94
CA ILE A 282 -22.82 -36.10 30.33
C ILE A 282 -24.28 -36.57 30.38
N ALA A 283 -25.17 -35.95 29.58
CA ALA A 283 -26.58 -36.31 29.52
C ALA A 283 -26.83 -37.72 28.94
N ALA A 284 -26.03 -38.16 27.97
CA ALA A 284 -26.11 -39.50 27.41
C ALA A 284 -25.67 -40.59 28.42
N VAL A 285 -24.60 -40.34 29.18
CA VAL A 285 -24.15 -41.24 30.25
C VAL A 285 -25.17 -41.28 31.40
N GLY A 286 -25.66 -40.13 31.86
CA GLY A 286 -26.70 -40.05 32.89
C GLY A 286 -28.02 -40.70 32.44
N GLY A 287 -28.44 -40.46 31.20
CA GLY A 287 -29.66 -41.00 30.60
C GLY A 287 -29.61 -42.51 30.40
N THR A 288 -28.47 -43.08 30.02
CA THR A 288 -28.33 -44.55 29.90
C THR A 288 -28.32 -45.25 31.25
N VAL A 289 -27.67 -44.69 32.27
CA VAL A 289 -27.72 -45.22 33.65
C VAL A 289 -29.12 -45.11 34.26
N THR A 290 -29.90 -44.08 33.92
CA THR A 290 -31.26 -43.87 34.45
C THR A 290 -32.38 -44.39 33.54
N ALA A 291 -32.09 -44.93 32.35
CA ALA A 291 -33.09 -45.44 31.41
C ALA A 291 -34.00 -46.51 32.04
N ALA A 292 -33.45 -47.32 32.95
CA ALA A 292 -34.17 -48.38 33.67
C ALA A 292 -35.32 -47.87 34.58
N THR A 293 -35.38 -46.57 34.91
CA THR A 293 -36.46 -45.98 35.72
C THR A 293 -37.55 -45.29 34.88
N GLY A 294 -37.45 -45.31 33.55
CA GLY A 294 -38.35 -44.63 32.62
C GLY A 294 -38.15 -43.11 32.55
N ALA A 295 -37.93 -42.45 33.69
CA ALA A 295 -37.64 -41.02 33.76
C ALA A 295 -36.35 -40.64 33.00
N GLY A 296 -35.32 -41.48 33.04
CA GLY A 296 -34.04 -41.25 32.36
C GLY A 296 -34.15 -41.12 30.84
N ALA A 297 -35.08 -41.84 30.22
CA ALA A 297 -35.29 -41.76 28.77
C ALA A 297 -35.88 -40.40 28.37
N ALA A 298 -36.91 -39.91 29.08
CA ALA A 298 -37.52 -38.61 28.79
C ALA A 298 -36.54 -37.45 28.99
N ILE A 299 -35.73 -37.49 30.05
CA ILE A 299 -34.69 -36.48 30.32
C ILE A 299 -33.58 -36.56 29.26
N GLY A 300 -33.07 -37.75 28.95
CA GLY A 300 -31.99 -37.95 27.98
C GLY A 300 -32.35 -37.47 26.57
N TYR A 301 -33.51 -37.88 26.04
CA TYR A 301 -33.96 -37.44 24.71
C TYR A 301 -34.32 -35.95 24.67
N GLY A 302 -34.90 -35.40 25.75
CA GLY A 302 -35.21 -33.97 25.84
C GLY A 302 -33.95 -33.10 25.80
N VAL A 303 -32.92 -33.43 26.58
CA VAL A 303 -31.65 -32.71 26.58
C VAL A 303 -30.94 -32.86 25.23
N ALA A 304 -30.87 -34.07 24.67
CA ALA A 304 -30.25 -34.30 23.36
C ALA A 304 -30.89 -33.48 22.24
N ALA A 305 -32.22 -33.34 22.23
CA ALA A 305 -32.94 -32.53 21.24
C ALA A 305 -32.65 -31.03 21.39
N VAL A 306 -32.67 -30.50 22.62
CA VAL A 306 -32.38 -29.08 22.90
C VAL A 306 -30.93 -28.74 22.54
N SER A 307 -29.97 -29.57 22.95
CA SER A 307 -28.55 -29.35 22.64
C SER A 307 -28.26 -29.49 21.13
N THR A 308 -28.92 -30.41 20.42
CA THR A 308 -28.82 -30.49 18.95
C THR A 308 -29.32 -29.20 18.28
N ALA A 309 -30.44 -28.64 18.75
CA ALA A 309 -30.95 -27.37 18.25
C ALA A 309 -30.00 -26.19 18.55
N ALA A 310 -29.34 -26.19 19.72
CA ALA A 310 -28.34 -25.19 20.07
C ALA A 310 -27.10 -25.26 19.14
N VAL A 311 -26.55 -26.45 18.89
CA VAL A 311 -25.42 -26.64 17.96
C VAL A 311 -25.78 -26.23 16.53
N LEU A 312 -27.00 -26.54 16.06
CA LEU A 312 -27.48 -26.07 14.76
C LEU A 312 -27.66 -24.53 14.70
N HIS A 313 -28.08 -23.90 15.79
CA HIS A 313 -28.15 -22.44 15.87
C HIS A 313 -26.75 -21.79 15.84
N GLN A 314 -25.80 -22.35 16.58
CA GLN A 314 -24.39 -21.94 16.60
C GLN A 314 -23.75 -22.09 15.20
N TRP A 315 -24.03 -23.19 14.50
CA TRP A 315 -23.63 -23.36 13.09
C TRP A 315 -24.23 -22.29 12.16
N GLY A 316 -25.50 -21.93 12.39
CA GLY A 316 -26.18 -20.80 11.76
C GLY A 316 -25.67 -19.41 12.17
N GLN A 317 -24.70 -19.32 13.07
CA GLN A 317 -23.93 -18.10 13.38
C GLN A 317 -22.56 -18.12 12.69
N ILE A 318 -21.80 -19.22 12.78
CA ILE A 318 -20.50 -19.38 12.08
C ILE A 318 -20.63 -19.07 10.59
N THR A 319 -21.65 -19.64 9.94
CA THR A 319 -21.94 -19.40 8.51
C THR A 319 -22.21 -17.94 8.16
N LYS A 320 -22.72 -17.12 9.10
CA LYS A 320 -22.89 -15.67 8.90
C LYS A 320 -21.57 -14.91 8.99
N TYR A 321 -20.70 -15.26 9.95
CA TYR A 321 -19.38 -14.64 10.06
C TYR A 321 -18.49 -14.99 8.85
N LEU A 322 -18.58 -16.22 8.33
CA LEU A 322 -17.96 -16.59 7.06
C LEU A 322 -18.51 -15.78 5.87
N ALA A 323 -19.82 -15.54 5.81
CA ALA A 323 -20.41 -14.68 4.78
C ALA A 323 -19.97 -13.21 4.89
N LEU A 324 -19.82 -12.68 6.12
CA LEU A 324 -19.31 -11.32 6.38
C LEU A 324 -17.84 -11.18 5.96
N ALA A 325 -16.98 -12.14 6.30
CA ALA A 325 -15.57 -12.12 5.88
C ALA A 325 -15.43 -12.17 4.35
N ASN A 326 -16.16 -13.08 3.67
CA ASN A 326 -16.22 -13.11 2.21
C ASN A 326 -16.70 -11.77 1.61
N THR A 327 -17.74 -11.15 2.21
CA THR A 327 -18.25 -9.85 1.76
C THR A 327 -17.17 -8.77 1.87
N ALA A 328 -16.44 -8.72 2.99
CA ALA A 328 -15.35 -7.77 3.20
C ALA A 328 -14.21 -7.93 2.17
N ILE A 329 -13.83 -9.17 1.84
CA ILE A 329 -12.80 -9.46 0.83
C ILE A 329 -13.28 -9.04 -0.58
N MET A 330 -14.55 -9.26 -0.92
CA MET A 330 -15.11 -8.79 -2.19
C MET A 330 -15.21 -7.26 -2.26
N THR A 331 -15.60 -6.60 -1.17
CA THR A 331 -15.58 -5.12 -1.06
C THR A 331 -14.16 -4.57 -1.21
N PHE A 332 -13.19 -5.14 -0.49
CA PHE A 332 -11.77 -4.83 -0.63
C PHE A 332 -11.28 -4.96 -2.07
N ARG A 333 -11.57 -6.09 -2.74
CA ARG A 333 -11.20 -6.28 -4.15
C ARG A 333 -11.80 -5.20 -5.06
N SER A 334 -13.02 -4.75 -4.79
CA SER A 334 -13.69 -3.69 -5.56
C SER A 334 -13.09 -2.30 -5.31
N ALA A 335 -12.88 -1.93 -4.04
CA ALA A 335 -12.32 -0.62 -3.69
C ALA A 335 -10.83 -0.50 -4.05
N LEU A 336 -10.07 -1.59 -3.93
CA LEU A 336 -8.68 -1.66 -4.37
C LEU A 336 -8.55 -1.48 -5.90
N ASN A 337 -9.49 -1.98 -6.72
CA ASN A 337 -9.54 -1.64 -8.15
C ASN A 337 -9.63 -0.13 -8.39
N LEU A 338 -10.53 0.55 -7.67
CA LEU A 338 -10.72 2.01 -7.78
C LEU A 338 -9.43 2.75 -7.40
N ASN A 339 -8.85 2.43 -6.24
CA ASN A 339 -7.71 3.16 -5.70
C ASN A 339 -6.40 2.89 -6.48
N LEU A 340 -6.26 1.72 -7.11
CA LEU A 340 -5.19 1.44 -8.08
C LEU A 340 -5.39 2.18 -9.40
N SER A 341 -6.62 2.35 -9.87
CA SER A 341 -6.91 3.18 -11.05
C SER A 341 -6.63 4.66 -10.77
N ASP A 342 -6.95 5.16 -9.58
CA ASP A 342 -6.55 6.51 -9.14
C ASP A 342 -5.02 6.65 -9.19
N LEU A 343 -4.27 5.66 -8.65
CA LEU A 343 -2.81 5.65 -8.63
C LEU A 343 -2.18 5.71 -10.04
N ASP A 344 -2.56 4.80 -10.93
CA ASP A 344 -2.00 4.73 -12.28
C ASP A 344 -2.35 5.97 -13.13
N SER A 345 -3.52 6.58 -12.87
CA SER A 345 -3.99 7.81 -13.53
C SER A 345 -3.16 9.05 -13.22
N VAL A 346 -2.29 9.01 -12.19
CA VAL A 346 -1.41 10.14 -11.86
C VAL A 346 -0.44 10.39 -13.00
N LYS A 347 -0.66 11.52 -13.70
CA LYS A 347 0.17 11.96 -14.81
C LYS A 347 1.49 12.51 -14.28
N LEU A 348 2.56 11.78 -14.55
CA LEU A 348 3.93 12.29 -14.52
C LEU A 348 4.17 13.14 -15.77
N PRO A 349 4.90 14.26 -15.69
CA PRO A 349 5.20 15.08 -16.87
C PRO A 349 6.26 14.39 -17.75
N ILE A 350 5.97 14.31 -19.04
CA ILE A 350 6.82 13.71 -20.08
C ILE A 350 6.86 14.69 -21.26
N ILE A 351 8.05 15.03 -21.75
CA ILE A 351 8.26 15.94 -22.89
C ILE A 351 8.69 15.15 -24.14
N GLY A 352 8.38 15.66 -25.33
CA GLY A 352 9.02 15.25 -26.61
C GLY A 352 8.70 13.85 -27.15
N GLY A 353 8.05 12.99 -26.35
CA GLY A 353 8.04 11.54 -26.61
C GLY A 353 9.28 10.82 -26.05
N GLY A 354 10.13 11.55 -25.30
CA GLY A 354 11.14 10.96 -24.42
C GLY A 354 10.52 10.39 -23.15
N ALA A 355 11.34 10.22 -22.11
CA ALA A 355 10.94 9.55 -20.87
C ALA A 355 11.18 10.36 -19.58
N GLY A 356 11.54 11.65 -19.68
CA GLY A 356 11.76 12.57 -18.55
C GLY A 356 11.72 14.04 -18.99
N TYR A 357 12.54 14.87 -18.36
CA TYR A 357 12.87 16.21 -18.85
C TYR A 357 13.61 16.14 -20.20
N ASP A 358 13.43 17.15 -21.04
CA ASP A 358 14.04 17.30 -22.36
C ASP A 358 14.35 18.79 -22.55
N HIS A 359 15.62 19.13 -22.81
CA HIS A 359 16.04 20.51 -22.91
C HIS A 359 15.97 20.99 -24.38
N PRO A 360 15.17 22.01 -24.72
CA PRO A 360 14.87 22.35 -26.12
C PRO A 360 16.06 22.85 -26.95
N LEU A 361 17.24 23.05 -26.33
CA LEU A 361 18.48 23.45 -26.99
C LEU A 361 19.58 22.37 -26.98
N THR A 362 19.40 21.22 -26.30
CA THR A 362 20.38 20.10 -26.34
C THR A 362 20.18 19.24 -27.59
N GLY A 363 18.93 18.85 -27.88
CA GLY A 363 18.56 18.09 -29.08
C GLY A 363 18.75 18.84 -30.41
N ALA A 364 18.90 20.17 -30.38
CA ALA A 364 19.03 21.00 -31.59
C ALA A 364 20.36 20.80 -32.36
N GLY A 365 21.31 20.02 -31.82
CA GLY A 365 22.62 19.75 -32.43
C GLY A 365 22.79 18.36 -33.07
N SER A 366 21.81 17.45 -32.95
CA SER A 366 21.95 16.04 -33.34
C SER A 366 21.16 15.61 -34.59
N HIS A 367 20.54 16.57 -35.30
CA HIS A 367 19.80 16.36 -36.55
C HIS A 367 20.25 17.33 -37.65
N VAL A 368 21.48 17.13 -38.15
CA VAL A 368 22.07 17.76 -39.35
C VAL A 368 22.80 16.70 -40.17
#